data_AF-A0AAW0PW08-F1
#
_entry.id   AF-A0AAW0PW08-F1
#
_cell.length_a   1.000
_cell.length_b   1.000
_cell.length_c   1.000
_cell.angle_alpha   90.00
_cell.angle_beta   90.00
_cell.angle_gamma   90.00
#
_symmetry.space_group_name_H-M   'P 1'
#
loop_
_entity.id
_entity.type
_entity.pdbx_description
1 polymer ?
#
loop_
_entity_poly.entity_id
_entity_poly.type
_entity_poly.pdbx_seq_one_letter_code
_entity_poly.pdbx_strand_id
1 'polypeptide(L)'
;MDGSLILARKKGSEDAPGFLDEAAQSLVDPKTVGRGIYSTPDVKLAEKYCKTFKSKTDGKTYKVLLQNRICPSRRQECQRDGVWVVYVPQNNTDVQTRALVQESVRPYGLLLKEA
;
A
#
# COMPACT_ATOMS: atom_id res chain seq x y z
N MET A 1 -0.33 13.90 12.94
CA MET A 1 0.54 12.73 12.65
C MET A 1 -0.29 11.80 11.79
N ASP A 2 -0.14 11.91 10.47
CA ASP A 2 -1.02 11.25 9.51
C ASP A 2 -0.50 9.84 9.26
N GLY A 3 -1.02 8.90 10.06
CA GLY A 3 -0.62 7.50 10.08
C GLY A 3 -1.20 6.72 8.90
N SER A 4 -0.37 6.56 7.86
CA SER A 4 -0.36 5.53 6.81
C SER A 4 -1.44 5.58 5.72
N LEU A 5 -1.01 6.03 4.53
CA LEU A 5 -1.53 5.60 3.23
C LEU A 5 -0.34 5.05 2.43
N ILE A 6 -0.35 3.78 2.01
CA ILE A 6 0.63 3.30 1.01
C ILE A 6 0.09 3.70 -0.36
N LEU A 7 0.57 4.84 -0.86
CA LEU A 7 0.47 5.22 -2.27
C LEU A 7 1.64 4.56 -3.00
N ALA A 8 1.38 3.50 -3.75
CA ALA A 8 2.39 2.95 -4.65
C ALA A 8 2.58 3.90 -5.84
N ARG A 9 3.63 4.73 -5.77
CA ARG A 9 4.24 5.40 -6.93
C ARG A 9 5.60 4.74 -7.15
N LYS A 10 5.76 3.96 -8.21
CA LYS A 10 7.10 3.69 -8.77
C LYS A 10 7.42 4.86 -9.69
N LYS A 11 8.15 5.87 -9.19
CA LYS A 11 8.75 6.89 -10.07
C LYS A 11 10.07 6.27 -10.56
N GLY A 12 10.07 5.81 -11.81
CA GLY A 12 11.30 5.47 -12.52
C GLY A 12 12.17 6.73 -12.67
N SER A 13 13.46 6.51 -12.53
CA SER A 13 14.58 7.44 -12.71
C SER A 13 14.50 8.21 -14.02
N GLU A 14 14.90 9.49 -13.96
CA GLU A 14 15.27 10.24 -15.16
C GLU A 14 16.54 9.60 -15.78
N ASP A 15 16.43 9.36 -17.09
CA ASP A 15 17.48 9.18 -18.09
C ASP A 15 18.53 8.06 -17.90
N ALA A 16 18.13 6.83 -18.26
CA ALA A 16 19.05 5.78 -18.73
C ALA A 16 18.39 4.97 -19.87
N PRO A 17 19.16 4.42 -20.83
CA PRO A 17 18.66 3.91 -22.12
C PRO A 17 17.84 2.60 -22.04
N GLY A 18 17.47 2.15 -20.84
CA GLY A 18 16.66 0.94 -20.60
C GLY A 18 15.15 1.16 -20.52
N PHE A 19 14.66 2.39 -20.72
CA PHE A 19 13.24 2.76 -20.60
C PHE A 19 12.30 1.87 -21.45
N LEU A 20 12.72 1.48 -22.66
CA LEU A 20 11.90 0.67 -23.56
C LEU A 20 11.80 -0.79 -23.10
N ASP A 21 12.89 -1.36 -22.56
CA ASP A 21 12.91 -2.72 -22.01
C ASP A 21 12.17 -2.80 -20.67
N GLU A 22 12.25 -1.76 -19.83
CA GLU A 22 11.45 -1.67 -18.59
C GLU A 22 9.95 -1.46 -18.87
N ALA A 23 9.59 -0.68 -19.89
CA ALA A 23 8.22 -0.51 -20.34
C ALA A 23 7.66 -1.82 -20.94
N ALA A 24 8.47 -2.55 -21.71
CA ALA A 24 8.12 -3.86 -22.23
C ALA A 24 7.95 -4.89 -21.09
N GLN A 25 8.83 -4.92 -20.09
CA GLN A 25 8.66 -5.76 -18.90
C GLN A 25 7.42 -5.39 -18.08
N SER A 26 7.06 -4.10 -18.00
CA SER A 26 5.83 -3.65 -17.34
C SER A 26 4.55 -3.98 -18.12
N LEU A 27 4.64 -4.17 -19.44
CA LEU A 27 3.54 -4.64 -20.28
C LEU A 27 3.38 -6.17 -20.23
N VAL A 28 4.46 -6.89 -19.90
CA VAL A 28 4.51 -8.37 -19.84
C VAL A 28 4.25 -8.92 -18.43
N ASP A 29 4.31 -8.10 -17.38
CA ASP A 29 3.96 -8.51 -16.01
C ASP A 29 2.50 -8.10 -15.71
N PRO A 30 1.49 -8.99 -15.90
CA PRO A 30 0.11 -8.76 -15.50
C PRO A 30 0.01 -8.91 -13.99
N LYS A 31 0.75 -8.09 -13.25
CA LYS A 31 0.51 -7.83 -11.84
C LYS A 31 -0.13 -6.46 -11.83
N THR A 32 -1.42 -6.39 -11.57
CA THR A 32 -2.18 -5.16 -11.31
C THR A 32 -1.51 -4.36 -10.19
N VAL A 33 -0.51 -3.54 -10.52
CA VAL A 33 0.05 -2.48 -9.69
C VAL A 33 -0.61 -1.16 -10.10
N GLY A 34 -1.92 -1.10 -9.92
CA GLY A 34 -2.68 0.14 -10.03
C GLY A 34 -2.50 1.00 -8.79
N ARG A 35 -2.76 2.31 -8.91
CA ARG A 35 -2.88 3.20 -7.75
C ARG A 35 -4.03 2.69 -6.87
N GLY A 36 -3.73 2.33 -5.63
CA GLY A 36 -4.72 1.71 -4.75
C GLY A 36 -4.19 1.46 -3.35
N ILE A 37 -5.11 1.12 -2.45
CA ILE A 37 -4.82 0.70 -1.08
C ILE A 37 -4.84 -0.82 -1.07
N TYR A 38 -3.71 -1.43 -0.73
CA TYR A 38 -3.57 -2.88 -0.67
C TYR A 38 -3.68 -3.37 0.76
N SER A 39 -4.33 -4.50 0.96
CA SER A 39 -4.52 -5.12 2.27
C SER A 39 -4.45 -6.64 2.12
N THR A 40 -3.94 -7.32 3.14
CA THR A 40 -3.82 -8.78 3.16
C THR A 40 -4.10 -9.29 4.57
N PRO A 41 -4.74 -10.47 4.72
CA PRO A 41 -4.86 -11.13 6.01
C PRO A 41 -3.55 -11.81 6.44
N ASP A 42 -2.59 -12.02 5.52
CA ASP A 42 -1.30 -12.62 5.84
C ASP A 42 -0.33 -11.57 6.42
N VAL A 43 -0.12 -11.65 7.73
CA VAL A 43 0.80 -10.77 8.46
C VAL A 43 2.24 -10.92 7.96
N LYS A 44 2.68 -12.10 7.52
CA LYS A 44 4.04 -12.30 7.00
C LYS A 44 4.24 -11.58 5.67
N LEU A 45 3.21 -11.56 4.83
CA LEU A 45 3.23 -10.78 3.59
C LEU A 45 3.20 -9.27 3.89
N ALA A 46 2.34 -8.84 4.82
CA ALA A 46 2.25 -7.44 5.24
C ALA A 46 3.57 -6.93 5.86
N GLU A 47 4.25 -7.75 6.67
CA GLU A 47 5.51 -7.41 7.33
C GLU A 47 6.60 -7.00 6.32
N LYS A 48 6.59 -7.54 5.09
CA LYS A 48 7.54 -7.16 4.03
C LYS A 48 7.40 -5.69 3.58
N TYR A 49 6.25 -5.08 3.84
CA TYR A 49 5.93 -3.69 3.48
C TYR A 49 5.72 -2.80 4.72
N CYS A 50 6.07 -3.28 5.92
CA CYS A 50 5.93 -2.49 7.14
C CYS A 50 6.88 -1.28 7.15
N LYS A 51 6.49 -0.25 7.91
CA LYS A 51 7.43 0.82 8.28
C LYS A 51 8.12 0.44 9.58
N THR A 52 9.35 0.91 9.75
CA THR A 52 10.07 0.85 11.02
C THR A 52 10.19 2.24 11.63
N PHE A 53 10.19 2.32 12.95
CA PHE A 53 10.51 3.55 13.66
C PHE A 53 11.26 3.23 14.95
N LYS A 54 12.11 4.17 15.40
CA LYS A 54 12.77 4.10 16.69
C LYS A 54 11.90 4.80 17.74
N SER A 55 11.55 4.08 18.80
CA SER A 55 10.80 4.64 19.92
C SER A 55 11.70 5.56 20.74
N LYS A 56 11.15 6.72 21.12
CA LYS A 56 11.86 7.71 21.95
C LYS A 56 11.86 7.33 23.43
N THR A 57 10.97 6.43 23.84
CA THR A 57 10.75 6.07 25.25
C THR A 57 11.76 5.01 25.72
N ASP A 58 12.03 4.01 24.89
CA ASP A 58 12.89 2.86 25.21
C ASP A 58 14.09 2.72 24.26
N GLY A 59 14.20 3.56 23.22
CA GLY A 59 15.27 3.52 22.24
C GLY A 59 15.24 2.32 21.29
N LYS A 60 14.21 1.45 21.36
CA LYS A 60 14.09 0.25 20.54
C LYS A 60 13.51 0.58 19.17
N THR A 61 13.79 -0.27 18.18
CA THR A 61 13.23 -0.17 16.84
C THR A 61 12.03 -1.10 16.72
N TYR A 62 10.92 -0.59 16.19
CA TYR A 62 9.70 -1.35 16.00
C TYR A 62 9.28 -1.34 14.54
N LYS A 63 8.85 -2.50 14.04
CA LYS A 63 8.03 -2.63 12.84
C LYS A 63 6.58 -2.31 13.20
N VAL A 64 5.90 -1.56 12.33
CA VAL A 64 4.49 -1.19 12.50
C VAL A 64 3.66 -1.59 11.28
N LEU A 65 2.52 -2.23 11.55
CA LEU A 65 1.48 -2.55 10.59
C LEU A 65 0.15 -1.93 11.02
N LEU A 66 -0.62 -1.44 10.04
CA LEU A 66 -1.97 -0.94 10.27
C LEU A 66 -2.95 -2.11 10.21
N GLN A 67 -3.79 -2.24 11.23
CA GLN A 67 -4.92 -3.16 11.21
C GLN A 67 -6.17 -2.40 10.78
N ASN A 68 -6.79 -2.84 9.70
CA ASN A 68 -7.94 -2.18 9.10
C ASN A 68 -9.01 -3.17 8.63
N ARG A 69 -10.27 -2.72 8.64
CA ARG A 69 -11.38 -3.35 7.91
C ARG A 69 -11.53 -2.67 6.56
N ILE A 70 -11.94 -3.44 5.55
CA ILE A 70 -12.22 -2.94 4.21
C ILE A 70 -13.72 -3.02 3.97
N CYS A 71 -14.31 -2.00 3.37
CA CYS A 71 -15.70 -2.03 2.93
C CYS A 71 -15.88 -3.14 1.87
N PRO A 72 -16.72 -4.17 2.12
CA PRO A 72 -16.83 -5.31 1.21
C PRO A 72 -17.25 -4.93 -0.21
N SER A 73 -18.08 -3.90 -0.39
CA SER A 73 -18.54 -3.45 -1.70
C SER A 73 -17.47 -2.73 -2.53
N ARG A 74 -16.40 -2.24 -1.90
CA ARG A 74 -15.28 -1.56 -2.57
C ARG A 74 -14.03 -2.43 -2.64
N ARG A 75 -14.04 -3.60 -2.00
CA ARG A 75 -12.94 -4.56 -1.99
C ARG A 75 -12.92 -5.32 -3.31
N GLN A 76 -11.78 -5.27 -4.00
CA GLN A 76 -11.54 -6.08 -5.19
C GLN A 76 -10.42 -7.08 -4.94
N GLU A 77 -10.51 -8.24 -5.58
CA GLU A 77 -9.44 -9.22 -5.61
C GLU A 77 -8.34 -8.71 -6.55
N CYS A 78 -7.10 -8.74 -6.07
CA CYS A 78 -5.94 -8.47 -6.88
C CYS A 78 -5.55 -9.75 -7.63
N GLN A 79 -4.83 -9.64 -8.74
CA GLN A 79 -4.22 -10.80 -9.42
C GLN A 79 -3.22 -11.56 -8.52
N ARG A 80 -2.82 -10.97 -7.38
CA ARG A 80 -2.04 -11.64 -6.34
C ARG A 80 -2.97 -12.29 -5.34
N ASP A 81 -2.83 -13.60 -5.20
CA ASP A 81 -3.59 -14.38 -4.23
C ASP A 81 -3.36 -13.84 -2.79
N GLY A 82 -4.42 -13.85 -2.00
CA GLY A 82 -4.41 -13.33 -0.63
C GLY A 82 -4.23 -11.81 -0.50
N VAL A 83 -4.37 -11.03 -1.58
CA VAL A 83 -4.29 -9.56 -1.54
C VAL A 83 -5.56 -8.92 -2.07
N TRP A 84 -6.11 -8.00 -1.29
CA TRP A 84 -7.23 -7.15 -1.67
C TRP A 84 -6.76 -5.75 -2.02
N VAL A 85 -7.47 -5.12 -2.94
CA VAL A 85 -7.19 -3.75 -3.38
C VAL A 85 -8.46 -2.91 -3.36
N VAL A 86 -8.32 -1.67 -2.94
CA VAL A 86 -9.26 -0.57 -3.19
C VAL A 86 -8.58 0.36 -4.18
N TYR A 87 -9.05 0.37 -5.43
CA TYR A 87 -8.45 1.23 -6.46
C TYR A 87 -8.75 2.70 -6.20
N VAL A 88 -7.73 3.53 -6.43
CA VAL A 88 -7.84 4.98 -6.41
C VAL A 88 -7.65 5.47 -7.84
N PRO A 89 -8.69 6.02 -8.49
CA PRO A 89 -8.59 6.56 -9.84
C PRO A 89 -7.48 7.61 -9.97
N GLN A 90 -6.81 7.66 -11.12
CA GLN A 90 -5.70 8.61 -11.33
C GLN A 90 -6.17 10.07 -11.37
N ASN A 91 -7.39 10.32 -11.84
CA ASN A 91 -8.01 11.63 -11.95
C ASN A 91 -8.60 12.16 -10.63
N ASN A 92 -8.54 11.41 -9.53
CA ASN A 92 -9.04 11.88 -8.24
C ASN A 92 -8.15 12.98 -7.66
N THR A 93 -8.77 14.09 -7.28
CA THR A 93 -8.18 15.11 -6.41
C THR A 93 -7.85 14.53 -5.03
N ASP A 94 -7.07 15.26 -4.23
CA ASP A 94 -6.72 14.84 -2.86
C ASP A 94 -7.96 14.70 -1.96
N VAL A 95 -8.94 15.61 -2.12
CA VAL A 95 -10.20 15.57 -1.37
C VAL A 95 -11.02 14.32 -1.73
N GLN A 96 -11.16 14.02 -3.03
CA GLN A 96 -11.85 12.81 -3.49
C GLN A 96 -11.11 11.54 -3.07
N THR A 97 -9.77 11.56 -3.11
CA THR A 97 -8.95 10.45 -2.64
C THR A 97 -9.18 10.21 -1.15
N ARG A 98 -9.20 11.27 -0.33
CA ARG A 98 -9.44 11.16 1.11
C ARG A 98 -10.84 10.63 1.43
N ALA A 99 -11.87 11.14 0.76
CA ALA A 99 -13.24 10.65 0.93
C ALA A 99 -13.34 9.15 0.57
N LEU A 100 -12.78 8.75 -0.57
CA LEU A 100 -12.76 7.35 -0.99
C LEU A 100 -12.03 6.45 0.02
N VAL A 101 -10.88 6.89 0.55
CA VAL A 101 -10.14 6.15 1.59
C VAL A 101 -10.99 6.00 2.85
N GLN A 102 -11.61 7.09 3.33
CA GLN A 102 -12.40 7.09 4.56
C GLN A 102 -13.64 6.19 4.47
N GLU A 103 -14.28 6.14 3.30
CA GLU A 103 -15.41 5.25 3.05
C GLU A 103 -14.99 3.77 2.89
N SER A 104 -13.80 3.54 2.35
CA SER A 104 -13.34 2.20 1.97
C SER A 104 -12.58 1.47 3.07
N VAL A 105 -11.85 2.19 3.92
CA VAL A 105 -10.93 1.62 4.91
C VAL A 105 -11.22 2.18 6.29
N ARG A 106 -11.41 1.28 7.25
CA ARG A 106 -11.64 1.63 8.66
C ARG A 106 -10.52 1.05 9.53
N PRO A 107 -9.46 1.83 9.81
CA PRO A 107 -8.41 1.43 10.74
C PRO A 107 -8.99 1.18 12.13
N TYR A 108 -8.47 0.18 12.84
CA TYR A 108 -8.90 -0.13 14.21
C TYR A 108 -7.74 -0.45 15.16
N GLY A 109 -6.51 -0.60 14.65
CA GLY A 109 -5.38 -0.93 15.49
C GLY A 109 -4.03 -0.76 14.79
N LEU A 110 -2.98 -0.81 15.59
CA LEU A 110 -1.60 -0.89 15.14
C LEU A 110 -1.01 -2.17 15.71
N LEU A 111 -0.38 -2.96 14.86
CA LEU A 111 0.42 -4.11 15.28
C LEU A 111 1.88 -3.67 15.32
N LEU A 112 2.49 -3.80 16.49
CA LEU A 112 3.89 -3.47 16.74
C LEU A 112 4.68 -4.75 16.99
N LYS A 113 5.88 -4.83 16.42
CA LYS A 113 6.83 -5.91 16.64
C LYS A 113 8.22 -5.31 16.78
N GLU A 114 8.91 -5.60 17.88
CA GLU A 114 10.32 -5.22 18.03
C GLU A 114 11.14 -5.82 16.88
N ALA A 115 11.99 -5.00 16.26
CA ALA A 115 12.70 -5.31 15.02
C ALA A 115 13.96 -6.15 15.24
#